data_AF-A0A3B8Q197-F1
#
_entry.id   AF-A0A3B8Q197-F1
#
_cell.length_a   1.000
_cell.length_b   1.000
_cell.length_c   1.000
_cell.angle_alpha   90.00
_cell.angle_beta   90.00
_cell.angle_gamma   90.00
#
_symmetry.space_group_name_H-M   'P 1'
#
loop_
_entity.id
_entity.type
_entity.pdbx_description
1 polymer ?
#
loop_
_entity_poly.entity_id
_entity_poly.type
_entity_poly.pdbx_seq_one_letter_code
_entity_poly.pdbx_strand_id
1 'polypeptide(L)'
;MVGSGHATRNHAREILIGVGRRFPVSLRRVIKSDRMRTYFICARWFGLLAAVAWVAPSAQAGLEIQFDYRYDSRGFFSGLNMGRRQVLEAAASAIEARIASTPPAIRPAGINTWTLSFPNPNNGSNVSLRDLNVPAGVMMVFVGARQLSGGFIGYSEYNYTYFGDSSWVQLFDGKDNADGFSPFGGAIAFDVDTPWYFDSTPETLEPFPGEYDFYSLALHELGHLLGITAGARAFEALSDSGEFYGNQAQAAFGGPVPLSPDGNHWRQDVTYAGTTASMAPTFFFGQRRPFSELDFAALADIGYVLRPPIEPLLMIGVVVEGSQVTVTWQGGAPPFELQTSPDMSDGSWKTVGSITNERSQTVEATTATGFFRVEEVP
;
A
#
# COMPACT_ATOMS: atom_id res chain seq x y z
N MET A 1 -19.43 -28.70 -9.70
CA MET A 1 -18.28 -27.85 -10.07
C MET A 1 -18.50 -26.52 -9.39
N VAL A 2 -17.70 -26.25 -8.36
CA VAL A 2 -17.77 -25.05 -7.54
C VAL A 2 -17.10 -23.93 -8.34
N GLY A 3 -17.81 -22.82 -8.53
CA GLY A 3 -17.28 -21.58 -9.06
C GLY A 3 -17.22 -20.53 -7.96
N SER A 4 -16.26 -19.61 -8.05
CA SER A 4 -16.26 -18.34 -7.34
C SER A 4 -15.79 -17.24 -8.29
N GLY A 5 -16.76 -16.51 -8.86
CA GLY A 5 -16.53 -15.21 -9.46
C GLY A 5 -16.47 -14.16 -8.35
N HIS A 6 -15.36 -13.44 -8.25
CA HIS A 6 -15.15 -12.34 -7.33
C HIS A 6 -15.93 -11.10 -7.78
N ALA A 7 -16.71 -10.53 -6.87
CA ALA A 7 -17.22 -9.17 -6.97
C ALA A 7 -16.35 -8.27 -6.08
N THR A 8 -15.75 -7.24 -6.66
CA THR A 8 -15.02 -6.18 -5.97
C THR A 8 -16.00 -5.38 -5.11
N ARG A 9 -15.74 -5.29 -3.80
CA ARG A 9 -16.53 -4.47 -2.86
C ARG A 9 -15.88 -3.10 -2.72
N ASN A 10 -16.54 -2.06 -3.21
CA ASN A 10 -16.22 -0.67 -2.86
C ASN A 10 -16.79 -0.38 -1.46
N HIS A 11 -16.00 0.28 -0.61
CA HIS A 11 -16.35 0.62 0.76
C HIS A 11 -17.29 1.84 0.82
N ALA A 12 -18.60 1.64 0.65
CA ALA A 12 -19.61 2.65 0.96
C ALA A 12 -19.96 2.64 2.46
N ARG A 13 -20.15 3.82 3.08
CA ARG A 13 -20.70 3.96 4.45
C ARG A 13 -21.97 4.82 4.43
N GLU A 14 -22.97 4.39 5.19
CA GLU A 14 -24.37 4.82 5.05
C GLU A 14 -24.93 5.36 6.39
N ILE A 15 -25.78 6.42 6.36
CA ILE A 15 -26.43 7.02 7.54
C ILE A 15 -27.94 7.19 7.31
N LEU A 16 -28.75 6.82 8.31
CA LEU A 16 -30.22 6.88 8.29
C LEU A 16 -30.76 8.25 8.76
N ILE A 17 -31.62 8.93 7.98
CA ILE A 17 -32.36 10.12 8.44
C ILE A 17 -33.84 10.02 8.07
N GLY A 18 -34.73 10.09 9.08
CA GLY A 18 -36.17 10.20 8.92
C GLY A 18 -36.68 11.58 9.33
N VAL A 19 -37.48 12.23 8.48
CA VAL A 19 -38.14 13.50 8.80
C VAL A 19 -39.51 13.20 9.45
N GLY A 20 -39.57 13.22 10.79
CA GLY A 20 -40.84 13.40 11.54
C GLY A 20 -41.18 12.40 12.66
N ARG A 21 -41.10 12.90 13.92
CA ARG A 21 -41.72 12.50 15.22
C ARG A 21 -41.49 11.10 15.85
N ARG A 22 -40.60 11.12 16.88
CA ARG A 22 -40.52 10.40 18.19
C ARG A 22 -40.78 8.87 18.31
N PHE A 23 -39.80 8.22 18.99
CA PHE A 23 -39.82 7.01 19.86
C PHE A 23 -39.44 5.61 19.28
N PRO A 24 -38.94 4.65 20.12
CA PRO A 24 -37.67 3.94 19.88
C PRO A 24 -37.74 2.39 19.71
N VAL A 25 -36.57 1.78 19.46
CA VAL A 25 -36.13 0.38 19.80
C VAL A 25 -36.08 -0.71 18.69
N SER A 26 -34.95 -1.43 18.72
CA SER A 26 -34.72 -2.89 18.51
C SER A 26 -34.30 -3.45 17.14
N LEU A 27 -33.04 -3.93 17.09
CA LEU A 27 -32.50 -4.92 16.15
C LEU A 27 -33.18 -6.30 16.28
N ARG A 28 -33.51 -6.96 15.16
CA ARG A 28 -33.45 -8.44 14.97
C ARG A 28 -33.67 -8.92 13.52
N ARG A 29 -32.61 -9.53 12.96
CA ARG A 29 -32.46 -10.80 12.20
C ARG A 29 -33.42 -11.24 11.04
N VAL A 30 -32.80 -11.45 9.86
CA VAL A 30 -32.89 -12.51 8.80
C VAL A 30 -34.24 -12.81 8.11
N ILE A 31 -34.23 -12.87 6.77
CA ILE A 31 -34.72 -13.99 5.92
C ILE A 31 -34.12 -13.88 4.49
N LYS A 32 -33.69 -15.04 3.96
CA LYS A 32 -33.29 -15.33 2.56
C LYS A 32 -34.52 -15.41 1.63
N SER A 33 -34.39 -15.05 0.35
CA SER A 33 -34.97 -15.87 -0.73
C SER A 33 -34.39 -15.59 -2.12
N ASP A 34 -34.03 -16.69 -2.80
CA ASP A 34 -33.69 -16.82 -4.22
C ASP A 34 -34.78 -16.33 -5.18
N ARG A 35 -34.38 -15.88 -6.39
CA ARG A 35 -34.77 -16.53 -7.66
C ARG A 35 -34.02 -15.99 -8.89
N MET A 36 -33.34 -16.93 -9.54
CA MET A 36 -32.78 -16.94 -10.89
C MET A 36 -33.79 -16.54 -11.99
N ARG A 37 -33.32 -15.81 -13.02
CA ARG A 37 -33.76 -15.98 -14.42
C ARG A 37 -32.60 -15.74 -15.41
N THR A 38 -32.29 -16.78 -16.17
CA THR A 38 -31.30 -16.86 -17.25
C THR A 38 -31.85 -16.24 -18.55
N TYR A 39 -31.01 -15.52 -19.30
CA TYR A 39 -31.22 -15.26 -20.74
C TYR A 39 -29.94 -15.61 -21.51
N PHE A 40 -30.11 -16.42 -22.56
CA PHE A 40 -29.08 -16.76 -23.55
C PHE A 40 -29.06 -15.70 -24.66
N ILE A 41 -27.87 -15.24 -25.06
CA ILE A 41 -27.67 -14.63 -26.39
C ILE A 41 -26.40 -15.23 -27.00
N CYS A 42 -26.59 -15.97 -28.10
CA CYS A 42 -25.54 -16.31 -29.05
C CYS A 42 -25.15 -15.06 -29.84
N ALA A 43 -23.85 -14.76 -29.96
CA ALA A 43 -23.34 -13.86 -30.98
C ALA A 43 -22.14 -14.50 -31.68
N ARG A 44 -22.27 -14.65 -33.00
CA ARG A 44 -21.29 -15.21 -33.93
C ARG A 44 -20.13 -14.24 -34.14
N TRP A 45 -18.95 -14.83 -34.32
CA TRP A 45 -17.69 -14.17 -34.62
C TRP A 45 -17.68 -13.52 -36.02
N PHE A 46 -17.42 -12.22 -36.08
CA PHE A 46 -16.82 -11.56 -37.24
C PHE A 46 -15.70 -10.65 -36.72
N GLY A 47 -14.50 -10.88 -37.23
CA GLY A 47 -13.29 -10.19 -36.79
C GLY A 47 -13.31 -8.70 -37.16
N LEU A 48 -13.10 -7.87 -36.15
CA LEU A 48 -12.55 -6.52 -36.30
C LEU A 48 -11.33 -6.44 -35.39
N LEU A 49 -10.18 -6.13 -35.96
CA LEU A 49 -8.98 -5.71 -35.23
C LEU A 49 -9.29 -4.39 -34.53
N ALA A 50 -9.78 -4.46 -33.29
CA ALA A 50 -9.81 -3.32 -32.39
C ALA A 50 -8.38 -3.13 -31.89
N ALA A 51 -7.72 -2.06 -32.33
CA ALA A 51 -6.55 -1.55 -31.64
C ALA A 51 -6.98 -1.18 -30.22
N VAL A 52 -6.66 -2.04 -29.25
CA VAL A 52 -6.74 -1.69 -27.84
C VAL A 52 -5.64 -0.65 -27.62
N ALA A 53 -6.01 0.62 -27.75
CA ALA A 53 -5.22 1.70 -27.20
C ALA A 53 -5.15 1.43 -25.70
N TRP A 54 -4.00 0.98 -25.23
CA TRP A 54 -3.65 1.07 -23.82
C TRP A 54 -3.68 2.54 -23.48
N VAL A 55 -4.77 3.00 -22.87
CA VAL A 55 -4.72 4.24 -22.10
C VAL A 55 -3.81 3.90 -20.94
N ALA A 56 -2.54 4.27 -21.06
CA ALA A 56 -1.64 4.25 -19.91
C ALA A 56 -2.35 5.05 -18.82
N PRO A 57 -2.50 4.51 -17.58
CA PRO A 57 -2.95 5.34 -16.48
C PRO A 57 -2.03 6.55 -16.45
N SER A 58 -2.61 7.75 -16.36
CA SER A 58 -1.85 8.98 -16.20
C SER A 58 -0.85 8.76 -15.08
N ALA A 59 0.44 8.71 -15.41
CA ALA A 59 1.51 8.46 -14.45
C ALA A 59 1.44 9.54 -13.37
N GLN A 60 0.88 9.19 -12.22
CA GLN A 60 0.94 10.05 -11.07
C GLN A 60 2.41 10.04 -10.62
N ALA A 61 3.07 11.19 -10.61
CA ALA A 61 4.44 11.29 -10.13
C ALA A 61 4.54 10.68 -8.71
N GLY A 62 5.50 9.79 -8.50
CA GLY A 62 5.62 8.99 -7.28
C GLY A 62 6.62 7.84 -7.42
N LEU A 63 6.71 7.04 -6.36
CA LEU A 63 7.49 5.81 -6.32
C LEU A 63 6.68 4.67 -6.97
N GLU A 64 7.36 3.84 -7.76
CA GLU A 64 6.90 2.53 -8.25
C GLU A 64 7.91 1.48 -7.81
N ILE A 65 7.46 0.50 -7.04
CA ILE A 65 8.21 -0.65 -6.57
C ILE A 65 7.98 -1.77 -7.57
N GLN A 66 8.97 -2.01 -8.41
CA GLN A 66 8.88 -3.02 -9.46
C GLN A 66 9.53 -4.32 -8.99
N PHE A 67 8.73 -5.37 -8.80
CA PHE A 67 9.23 -6.69 -8.45
C PHE A 67 9.78 -7.45 -9.67
N ASP A 68 11.02 -7.93 -9.55
CA ASP A 68 11.68 -8.79 -10.52
C ASP A 68 11.86 -10.21 -9.97
N TYR A 69 11.21 -11.17 -10.61
CA TYR A 69 11.16 -12.56 -10.17
C TYR A 69 12.21 -13.46 -10.86
N ARG A 70 13.20 -12.90 -11.57
CA ARG A 70 14.17 -13.71 -12.34
C ARG A 70 14.97 -14.70 -11.49
N TYR A 71 15.07 -14.44 -10.17
CA TYR A 71 15.77 -15.30 -9.23
C TYR A 71 14.86 -16.28 -8.49
N ASP A 72 13.52 -16.20 -8.61
CA ASP A 72 12.56 -17.17 -8.05
C ASP A 72 12.58 -18.51 -8.80
N SER A 73 13.72 -19.20 -8.80
CA SER A 73 13.91 -20.43 -9.57
C SER A 73 13.27 -21.66 -8.93
N ARG A 74 12.79 -21.55 -7.68
CA ARG A 74 12.12 -22.62 -6.92
C ARG A 74 10.60 -22.52 -6.94
N GLY A 75 10.05 -21.49 -7.57
CA GLY A 75 8.62 -21.31 -7.78
C GLY A 75 7.86 -20.91 -6.52
N PHE A 76 8.49 -20.13 -5.64
CA PHE A 76 7.79 -19.55 -4.50
C PHE A 76 6.75 -18.52 -4.95
N PHE A 77 6.94 -17.85 -6.08
CA PHE A 77 6.02 -16.87 -6.66
C PHE A 77 5.51 -17.27 -8.05
N SER A 78 5.69 -18.52 -8.50
CA SER A 78 5.28 -18.95 -9.85
C SER A 78 4.44 -20.24 -9.83
N GLY A 79 3.89 -20.61 -10.99
CA GLY A 79 3.01 -21.76 -11.13
C GLY A 79 1.78 -21.67 -10.23
N LEU A 80 1.57 -22.68 -9.38
CA LEU A 80 0.43 -22.70 -8.45
C LEU A 80 0.50 -21.61 -7.36
N ASN A 81 1.68 -21.00 -7.17
CA ASN A 81 1.92 -19.98 -6.14
C ASN A 81 1.84 -18.54 -6.68
N MET A 82 1.41 -18.32 -7.93
CA MET A 82 1.35 -16.98 -8.53
C MET A 82 0.48 -15.99 -7.74
N GLY A 83 -0.53 -16.47 -7.00
CA GLY A 83 -1.36 -15.63 -6.14
C GLY A 83 -0.57 -14.89 -5.05
N ARG A 84 0.59 -15.40 -4.63
CA ARG A 84 1.46 -14.74 -3.65
C ARG A 84 2.04 -13.42 -4.15
N ARG A 85 2.16 -13.25 -5.47
CA ARG A 85 2.57 -11.97 -6.05
C ARG A 85 1.57 -10.88 -5.71
N GLN A 86 0.26 -11.17 -5.72
CA GLN A 86 -0.76 -10.17 -5.40
C GLN A 86 -0.60 -9.62 -3.98
N VAL A 87 -0.21 -10.47 -3.02
CA VAL A 87 0.04 -10.05 -1.63
C VAL A 87 1.26 -9.12 -1.55
N LEU A 88 2.31 -9.42 -2.32
CA LEU A 88 3.51 -8.61 -2.39
C LEU A 88 3.26 -7.26 -3.10
N GLU A 89 2.51 -7.27 -4.20
CA GLU A 89 2.05 -6.06 -4.90
C GLU A 89 1.16 -5.20 -3.99
N ALA A 90 0.29 -5.81 -3.18
CA ALA A 90 -0.53 -5.06 -2.24
C ALA A 90 0.32 -4.36 -1.16
N ALA A 91 1.38 -5.01 -0.68
CA ALA A 91 2.32 -4.39 0.26
C ALA A 91 3.05 -3.19 -0.37
N ALA A 92 3.50 -3.32 -1.63
CA ALA A 92 4.07 -2.21 -2.39
C ALA A 92 3.06 -1.08 -2.55
N SER A 93 1.84 -1.38 -3.02
CA SER A 93 0.79 -0.39 -3.24
C SER A 93 0.45 0.41 -1.97
N ALA A 94 0.45 -0.23 -0.80
CA ALA A 94 0.20 0.46 0.47
C ALA A 94 1.26 1.54 0.78
N ILE A 95 2.52 1.29 0.42
CA ILE A 95 3.61 2.25 0.57
C ILE A 95 3.58 3.31 -0.54
N GLU A 96 3.45 2.90 -1.79
CA GLU A 96 3.42 3.78 -2.97
C GLU A 96 2.29 4.81 -2.90
N ALA A 97 1.12 4.40 -2.40
CA ALA A 97 -0.03 5.29 -2.19
C ALA A 97 0.30 6.51 -1.31
N ARG A 98 1.35 6.39 -0.49
CA ARG A 98 1.79 7.42 0.46
C ARG A 98 3.05 8.15 0.04
N ILE A 99 3.81 7.69 -0.94
CA ILE A 99 5.06 8.35 -1.36
C ILE A 99 4.83 9.18 -2.63
N ALA A 100 4.97 10.50 -2.51
CA ALA A 100 4.95 11.43 -3.64
C ALA A 100 6.36 11.67 -4.24
N SER A 101 7.43 11.33 -3.52
CA SER A 101 8.79 11.38 -4.05
C SER A 101 8.93 10.58 -5.33
N THR A 102 9.65 11.13 -6.30
CA THR A 102 10.01 10.44 -7.54
C THR A 102 11.53 10.23 -7.55
N PRO A 103 12.04 9.02 -7.26
CA PRO A 103 13.47 8.74 -7.33
C PRO A 103 14.06 9.12 -8.69
N PRO A 104 15.26 9.73 -8.75
CA PRO A 104 15.89 10.05 -10.03
C PRO A 104 16.28 8.78 -10.78
N ALA A 105 16.26 8.84 -12.11
CA ALA A 105 16.70 7.74 -12.95
C ALA A 105 18.21 7.45 -12.77
N ILE A 106 18.60 6.18 -12.82
CA ILE A 106 20.01 5.75 -12.88
C ILE A 106 20.27 5.23 -14.30
N ARG A 107 20.95 6.04 -15.12
CA ARG A 107 21.21 5.76 -16.54
C ARG A 107 22.71 5.84 -16.85
N PRO A 108 23.45 4.73 -16.71
CA PRO A 108 24.88 4.67 -17.02
C PRO A 108 25.13 5.00 -18.49
N ALA A 109 26.12 5.85 -18.77
CA ALA A 109 26.55 6.22 -20.11
C ALA A 109 27.99 6.74 -20.08
N GLY A 110 28.73 6.58 -21.18
CA GLY A 110 30.12 7.04 -21.26
C GLY A 110 31.00 6.38 -20.19
N ILE A 111 31.62 7.18 -19.31
CA ILE A 111 32.46 6.69 -18.21
C ILE A 111 31.67 6.28 -16.97
N ASN A 112 30.38 6.62 -16.91
CA ASN A 112 29.54 6.44 -15.74
C ASN A 112 29.13 4.98 -15.63
N THR A 113 29.41 4.38 -14.47
CA THR A 113 29.08 3.00 -14.14
C THR A 113 28.61 2.88 -12.71
N TRP A 114 27.78 1.87 -12.46
CA TRP A 114 27.44 1.46 -11.11
C TRP A 114 27.16 -0.04 -11.06
N THR A 115 27.12 -0.59 -9.86
CA THR A 115 26.78 -1.99 -9.64
C THR A 115 25.88 -2.08 -8.43
N LEU A 116 24.69 -2.65 -8.60
CA LEU A 116 23.83 -3.09 -7.49
C LEU A 116 24.22 -4.52 -7.11
N SER A 117 24.47 -4.77 -5.83
CA SER A 117 24.78 -6.10 -5.31
C SER A 117 23.89 -6.49 -4.15
N PHE A 118 23.58 -7.78 -4.05
CA PHE A 118 22.74 -8.37 -3.00
C PHE A 118 22.89 -9.89 -2.98
N PRO A 119 22.61 -10.58 -1.86
CA PRO A 119 22.48 -12.04 -1.84
C PRO A 119 21.28 -12.47 -2.69
N ASN A 120 21.51 -13.37 -3.65
CA ASN A 120 20.47 -13.94 -4.48
C ASN A 120 19.33 -14.50 -3.61
N PRO A 121 18.08 -14.08 -3.81
CA PRO A 121 16.99 -14.40 -2.89
C PRO A 121 16.64 -15.90 -2.83
N ASN A 122 17.13 -16.70 -3.77
CA ASN A 122 16.84 -18.13 -3.88
C ASN A 122 17.98 -19.05 -3.44
N ASN A 123 19.22 -18.56 -3.34
CA ASN A 123 20.37 -19.38 -2.92
C ASN A 123 21.41 -18.69 -2.03
N GLY A 124 21.30 -17.39 -1.78
CA GLY A 124 22.20 -16.62 -0.92
C GLY A 124 23.56 -16.26 -1.53
N SER A 125 23.90 -16.75 -2.73
CA SER A 125 25.14 -16.32 -3.40
C SER A 125 25.05 -14.87 -3.82
N ASN A 126 26.15 -14.11 -3.73
CA ASN A 126 26.15 -12.71 -4.12
C ASN A 126 25.87 -12.53 -5.62
N VAL A 127 24.91 -11.66 -5.94
CA VAL A 127 24.61 -11.17 -7.29
C VAL A 127 25.19 -9.77 -7.41
N SER A 128 25.74 -9.45 -8.58
CA SER A 128 26.20 -8.11 -8.92
C SER A 128 25.68 -7.73 -10.31
N LEU A 129 24.78 -6.76 -10.36
CA LEU A 129 24.17 -6.21 -11.56
C LEU A 129 24.87 -4.92 -11.95
N ARG A 130 25.80 -5.02 -12.90
CA ARG A 130 26.53 -3.88 -13.42
C ARG A 130 25.67 -3.11 -14.43
N ASP A 131 25.72 -1.78 -14.33
CA ASP A 131 25.13 -0.82 -15.26
C ASP A 131 23.63 -1.03 -15.50
N LEU A 132 22.92 -1.43 -14.45
CA LEU A 132 21.46 -1.56 -14.47
C LEU A 132 20.82 -0.20 -14.80
N ASN A 133 19.88 -0.19 -15.74
CA ASN A 133 19.12 1.02 -16.07
C ASN A 133 17.85 1.06 -15.23
N VAL A 134 17.73 2.06 -14.37
CA VAL A 134 16.57 2.25 -13.50
C VAL A 134 15.84 3.53 -13.95
N PRO A 135 14.59 3.44 -14.42
CA PRO A 135 13.79 4.61 -14.77
C PRO A 135 13.57 5.53 -13.56
N ALA A 136 13.28 6.81 -13.81
CA ALA A 136 12.84 7.71 -12.75
C ALA A 136 11.52 7.20 -12.17
N GLY A 137 11.34 7.34 -10.86
CA GLY A 137 10.18 6.80 -10.15
C GLY A 137 10.35 5.37 -9.67
N VAL A 138 11.26 4.57 -10.25
CA VAL A 138 11.28 3.11 -10.04
C VAL A 138 12.30 2.69 -8.97
N MET A 139 11.87 1.86 -8.03
CA MET A 139 12.71 1.01 -7.20
C MET A 139 12.58 -0.45 -7.66
N MET A 140 13.64 -1.03 -8.23
CA MET A 140 13.64 -2.43 -8.63
C MET A 140 13.94 -3.36 -7.44
N VAL A 141 13.06 -4.32 -7.17
CA VAL A 141 13.20 -5.26 -6.05
C VAL A 141 13.23 -6.70 -6.58
N PHE A 142 14.37 -7.37 -6.43
CA PHE A 142 14.55 -8.76 -6.84
C PHE A 142 14.05 -9.72 -5.76
N VAL A 143 13.13 -10.61 -6.10
CA VAL A 143 12.47 -11.44 -5.08
C VAL A 143 12.57 -12.93 -5.36
N GLY A 144 12.52 -13.69 -4.28
CA GLY A 144 12.59 -15.14 -4.29
C GLY A 144 12.47 -15.67 -2.86
N ALA A 145 12.70 -16.97 -2.71
CA ALA A 145 12.68 -17.60 -1.40
C ALA A 145 13.75 -18.68 -1.29
N ARG A 146 14.30 -18.80 -0.09
CA ARG A 146 15.29 -19.82 0.27
C ARG A 146 15.12 -20.17 1.73
N GLN A 147 15.75 -21.26 2.17
CA GLN A 147 15.84 -21.53 3.60
C GLN A 147 16.73 -20.46 4.24
N LEU A 148 16.21 -19.77 5.25
CA LEU A 148 16.95 -18.77 6.01
C LEU A 148 17.40 -19.36 7.35
N SER A 149 18.63 -19.05 7.75
CA SER A 149 19.21 -19.49 9.02
C SER A 149 19.14 -18.37 10.06
N GLY A 150 19.30 -18.68 11.35
CA GLY A 150 19.41 -17.64 12.39
C GLY A 150 18.08 -17.06 12.87
N GLY A 151 16.96 -17.68 12.50
CA GLY A 151 15.62 -17.26 12.93
C GLY A 151 14.98 -16.16 12.07
N PHE A 152 15.66 -15.74 10.99
CA PHE A 152 15.06 -14.85 10.01
C PHE A 152 13.95 -15.55 9.23
N ILE A 153 12.80 -14.91 9.12
CA ILE A 153 11.68 -15.35 8.27
C ILE A 153 11.61 -14.56 6.95
N GLY A 154 12.30 -13.42 6.90
CA GLY A 154 12.55 -12.61 5.73
C GLY A 154 13.86 -11.86 5.91
N TYR A 155 14.43 -11.40 4.81
CA TYR A 155 15.57 -10.50 4.84
C TYR A 155 15.69 -9.76 3.51
N SER A 156 15.88 -8.44 3.59
CA SER A 156 16.20 -7.58 2.46
C SER A 156 17.60 -6.99 2.57
N GLU A 157 18.23 -6.79 1.41
CA GLU A 157 19.55 -6.19 1.35
C GLU A 157 19.78 -5.49 0.02
N TYR A 158 20.58 -4.43 0.07
CA TYR A 158 21.19 -3.80 -1.07
C TYR A 158 22.60 -3.35 -0.70
N ASN A 159 23.48 -3.39 -1.69
CA ASN A 159 24.78 -2.71 -1.65
C ASN A 159 25.02 -2.13 -3.04
N TYR A 160 25.81 -1.06 -3.12
CA TYR A 160 26.12 -0.43 -4.39
C TYR A 160 27.54 0.10 -4.45
N THR A 161 28.09 0.13 -5.66
CA THR A 161 29.30 0.89 -5.98
C THR A 161 29.05 1.71 -7.23
N TYR A 162 29.73 2.84 -7.36
CA TYR A 162 29.60 3.70 -8.53
C TYR A 162 30.93 4.37 -8.86
N PHE A 163 31.12 4.72 -10.14
CA PHE A 163 32.25 5.48 -10.65
C PHE A 163 31.78 6.31 -11.85
N GLY A 164 32.24 7.54 -11.99
CA GLY A 164 31.85 8.37 -13.10
C GLY A 164 32.37 9.80 -13.02
N ASP A 165 31.80 10.65 -13.86
CA ASP A 165 32.02 12.09 -13.81
C ASP A 165 31.39 12.74 -12.56
N SER A 166 31.63 14.05 -12.37
CA SER A 166 31.13 14.79 -11.21
C SER A 166 29.61 14.80 -11.08
N SER A 167 28.86 14.78 -12.19
CA SER A 167 27.40 14.76 -12.15
C SER A 167 26.87 13.39 -11.71
N TRP A 168 27.56 12.31 -12.11
CA TRP A 168 27.27 10.96 -11.64
C TRP A 168 27.53 10.79 -10.15
N VAL A 169 28.65 11.32 -9.66
CA VAL A 169 28.97 11.31 -8.22
C VAL A 169 27.90 12.08 -7.44
N GLN A 170 27.50 13.27 -7.90
CA GLN A 170 26.43 14.06 -7.27
C GLN A 170 25.07 13.34 -7.26
N LEU A 171 24.76 12.56 -8.30
CA LEU A 171 23.55 11.74 -8.30
C LEU A 171 23.57 10.74 -7.13
N PHE A 172 24.65 9.99 -6.94
CA PHE A 172 24.72 8.99 -5.88
C PHE A 172 24.84 9.61 -4.48
N ASP A 173 25.62 10.67 -4.32
CA ASP A 173 25.67 11.42 -3.06
C ASP A 173 24.31 12.04 -2.70
N GLY A 174 23.54 12.49 -3.70
CA GLY A 174 22.18 12.99 -3.52
C GLY A 174 21.15 11.90 -3.18
N LYS A 175 21.44 10.63 -3.51
CA LYS A 175 20.57 9.50 -3.17
C LYS A 175 20.74 9.03 -1.75
N ASP A 176 21.89 9.25 -1.11
CA ASP A 176 22.12 8.84 0.27
C ASP A 176 23.16 9.74 0.95
N ASN A 177 22.65 10.66 1.77
CA ASN A 177 23.43 11.59 2.59
C ASN A 177 22.70 11.83 3.92
N ALA A 178 23.27 12.67 4.78
CA ALA A 178 22.70 12.92 6.11
C ALA A 178 21.29 13.53 6.09
N ASP A 179 20.92 14.22 5.01
CA ASP A 179 19.65 14.95 4.91
C ASP A 179 18.57 14.21 4.11
N GLY A 180 18.93 13.15 3.38
CA GLY A 180 18.00 12.51 2.46
C GLY A 180 18.44 11.16 1.92
N PHE A 181 17.44 10.29 1.73
CA PHE A 181 17.57 8.98 1.12
C PHE A 181 16.62 8.82 -0.08
N SER A 182 17.12 8.15 -1.12
CA SER A 182 16.39 7.75 -2.31
C SER A 182 16.80 6.33 -2.70
N PRO A 183 15.85 5.41 -2.91
CA PRO A 183 16.14 3.98 -2.98
C PRO A 183 16.98 3.60 -4.19
N PHE A 184 17.86 2.62 -4.02
CA PHE A 184 18.71 2.05 -5.09
C PHE A 184 18.08 0.82 -5.76
N GLY A 185 17.07 0.23 -5.13
CA GLY A 185 16.64 -1.15 -5.37
C GLY A 185 17.35 -2.12 -4.43
N GLY A 186 17.09 -3.41 -4.58
CA GLY A 186 17.67 -4.44 -3.72
C GLY A 186 17.03 -5.79 -3.95
N ALA A 187 17.22 -6.72 -3.01
CA ALA A 187 16.53 -8.00 -3.04
C ALA A 187 15.82 -8.30 -1.72
N ILE A 188 14.75 -9.11 -1.80
CA ILE A 188 14.07 -9.68 -0.64
C ILE A 188 14.05 -11.20 -0.79
N ALA A 189 14.53 -11.89 0.24
CA ALA A 189 14.42 -13.33 0.37
C ALA A 189 13.40 -13.66 1.47
N PHE A 190 12.40 -14.49 1.14
CA PHE A 190 11.48 -15.05 2.12
C PHE A 190 11.91 -16.45 2.53
N ASP A 191 11.68 -16.81 3.78
CA ASP A 191 11.97 -18.16 4.25
C ASP A 191 10.96 -19.19 3.73
N VAL A 192 11.45 -20.31 3.21
CA VAL A 192 10.59 -21.37 2.65
C VAL A 192 9.97 -22.29 3.70
N ASP A 193 10.54 -22.33 4.92
CA ASP A 193 10.10 -23.19 6.02
C ASP A 193 9.06 -22.51 6.92
N THR A 194 8.84 -21.20 6.72
CA THR A 194 7.91 -20.40 7.50
C THR A 194 6.45 -20.70 7.11
N PRO A 195 5.55 -20.94 8.09
CA PRO A 195 4.13 -21.12 7.81
C PRO A 195 3.48 -19.77 7.49
N TRP A 196 3.46 -19.42 6.20
CA TRP A 196 2.93 -18.14 5.72
C TRP A 196 1.41 -18.15 5.58
N TYR A 197 0.80 -17.11 6.13
CA TYR A 197 -0.51 -16.64 5.75
C TYR A 197 -0.38 -15.68 4.57
N PHE A 198 -1.06 -16.00 3.46
CA PHE A 198 -1.10 -15.20 2.24
C PHE A 198 -2.49 -14.61 2.05
N ASP A 199 -2.60 -13.32 2.32
CA ASP A 199 -3.87 -12.58 2.24
C ASP A 199 -4.03 -11.91 0.88
N SER A 200 -4.95 -12.42 0.07
CA SER A 200 -5.27 -11.81 -1.23
C SER A 200 -6.13 -10.54 -1.14
N THR A 201 -6.60 -10.17 0.06
CA THR A 201 -7.49 -9.03 0.34
C THR A 201 -7.08 -8.31 1.62
N PRO A 202 -5.86 -7.73 1.67
CA PRO A 202 -5.25 -7.23 2.90
C PRO A 202 -5.96 -6.01 3.52
N GLU A 203 -6.97 -5.45 2.84
CA GLU A 203 -7.86 -4.41 3.36
C GLU A 203 -8.87 -4.96 4.38
N THR A 204 -9.12 -6.27 4.33
CA THR A 204 -9.88 -7.01 5.33
C THR A 204 -8.96 -7.94 6.10
N LEU A 205 -9.32 -8.30 7.32
CA LEU A 205 -8.49 -9.18 8.14
C LEU A 205 -9.33 -10.25 8.82
N GLU A 206 -9.24 -11.48 8.32
CA GLU A 206 -9.67 -12.67 9.03
C GLU A 206 -8.62 -13.13 10.06
N PRO A 207 -8.99 -13.99 11.02
CA PRO A 207 -8.02 -14.65 11.88
C PRO A 207 -7.22 -15.75 11.15
N PHE A 208 -5.89 -15.76 11.32
CA PHE A 208 -4.95 -16.75 10.75
C PHE A 208 -4.03 -17.34 11.85
N PRO A 209 -4.59 -18.14 12.79
CA PRO A 209 -3.83 -18.64 13.93
C PRO A 209 -2.73 -19.64 13.48
N GLY A 210 -1.52 -19.47 14.02
CA GLY A 210 -0.39 -20.37 13.77
C GLY A 210 0.40 -20.07 12.49
N GLU A 211 0.07 -18.98 11.79
CA GLU A 211 0.76 -18.53 10.58
C GLU A 211 1.35 -17.12 10.77
N TYR A 212 2.46 -16.85 10.09
CA TYR A 212 3.05 -15.52 9.99
C TYR A 212 2.43 -14.78 8.81
N ASP A 213 2.09 -13.52 9.01
CA ASP A 213 1.50 -12.71 7.95
C ASP A 213 2.56 -12.25 6.94
N PHE A 214 2.50 -12.79 5.72
CA PHE A 214 3.44 -12.46 4.64
C PHE A 214 3.37 -10.98 4.26
N TYR A 215 2.18 -10.40 4.26
CA TYR A 215 1.96 -8.99 3.93
C TYR A 215 2.71 -8.05 4.88
N SER A 216 2.59 -8.27 6.19
CA SER A 216 3.30 -7.47 7.21
C SER A 216 4.80 -7.55 7.08
N LEU A 217 5.34 -8.74 6.79
CA LEU A 217 6.78 -8.89 6.60
C LEU A 217 7.24 -8.23 5.30
N ALA A 218 6.47 -8.35 4.20
CA ALA A 218 6.81 -7.66 2.96
C ALA A 218 6.90 -6.14 3.17
N LEU A 219 5.98 -5.54 3.93
CA LEU A 219 6.05 -4.12 4.31
C LEU A 219 7.32 -3.78 5.10
N HIS A 220 7.68 -4.63 6.07
CA HIS A 220 8.90 -4.48 6.86
C HIS A 220 10.16 -4.51 6.00
N GLU A 221 10.29 -5.52 5.14
CA GLU A 221 11.45 -5.67 4.26
C GLU A 221 11.56 -4.53 3.24
N LEU A 222 10.43 -4.03 2.74
CA LEU A 222 10.39 -2.83 1.89
C LEU A 222 10.81 -1.57 2.67
N GLY A 223 10.45 -1.45 3.96
CA GLY A 223 10.89 -0.36 4.82
C GLY A 223 12.42 -0.24 4.92
N HIS A 224 13.12 -1.38 5.02
CA HIS A 224 14.58 -1.41 4.95
C HIS A 224 15.13 -0.94 3.60
N LEU A 225 14.57 -1.41 2.48
CA LEU A 225 14.99 -0.97 1.14
C LEU A 225 14.71 0.52 0.87
N LEU A 226 13.77 1.10 1.63
CA LEU A 226 13.42 2.52 1.60
C LEU A 226 14.28 3.37 2.54
N GLY A 227 15.20 2.77 3.31
CA GLY A 227 16.19 3.49 4.10
C GLY A 227 15.92 3.53 5.59
N ILE A 228 14.94 2.79 6.13
CA ILE A 228 14.82 2.58 7.58
C ILE A 228 15.82 1.47 7.98
N THR A 229 17.09 1.84 8.07
CA THR A 229 18.20 0.94 8.39
C THR A 229 19.43 1.75 8.77
N ALA A 230 20.29 1.22 9.64
CA ALA A 230 21.60 1.79 9.94
C ALA A 230 22.53 1.84 8.71
N GLY A 231 22.21 1.14 7.61
CA GLY A 231 22.93 1.22 6.34
C GLY A 231 22.59 2.45 5.49
N ALA A 232 21.58 3.23 5.86
CA ALA A 232 21.21 4.47 5.19
C ALA A 232 21.70 5.68 5.99
N ARG A 233 22.45 6.57 5.33
CA ARG A 233 23.14 7.68 6.00
C ARG A 233 22.16 8.70 6.59
N ALA A 234 21.01 8.90 5.93
CA ALA A 234 19.96 9.79 6.43
C ALA A 234 19.34 9.27 7.73
N PHE A 235 19.15 7.95 7.83
CA PHE A 235 18.61 7.32 9.04
C PHE A 235 19.63 7.30 10.17
N GLU A 236 20.88 6.96 9.86
CA GLU A 236 22.00 7.00 10.80
C GLU A 236 22.24 8.41 11.34
N ALA A 237 22.15 9.45 10.50
CA ALA A 237 22.31 10.84 10.92
C ALA A 237 21.27 11.32 11.94
N LEU A 238 20.12 10.64 11.99
CA LEU A 238 19.04 10.89 12.94
C LEU A 238 19.02 9.86 14.08
N SER A 239 19.98 8.94 14.13
CA SER A 239 20.07 7.91 15.15
C SER A 239 21.21 8.20 16.11
N ASP A 240 20.91 8.31 17.41
CA ASP A 240 21.92 8.48 18.45
C ASP A 240 21.51 7.74 19.72
N SER A 241 22.48 7.22 20.47
CA SER A 241 22.27 6.64 21.81
C SER A 241 21.13 5.60 21.93
N GLY A 242 20.84 4.87 20.83
CA GLY A 242 19.78 3.85 20.79
C GLY A 242 18.37 4.39 20.52
N GLU A 243 18.25 5.62 20.02
CA GLU A 243 16.98 6.26 19.66
C GLU A 243 17.08 6.95 18.29
N PHE A 244 15.94 7.11 17.63
CA PHE A 244 15.78 7.87 16.39
C PHE A 244 15.10 9.21 16.67
N TYR A 245 15.72 10.30 16.21
CA TYR A 245 15.39 11.70 16.50
C TYR A 245 14.77 12.44 15.31
N GLY A 246 14.18 11.73 14.36
CA GLY A 246 13.37 12.35 13.30
C GLY A 246 12.21 13.15 13.89
N ASN A 247 12.01 14.39 13.45
CA ASN A 247 11.02 15.30 14.02
C ASN A 247 9.58 14.80 13.79
N GLN A 248 9.29 14.25 12.61
CA GLN A 248 7.97 13.71 12.29
C GLN A 248 7.70 12.42 13.08
N ALA A 249 8.69 11.52 13.14
CA ALA A 249 8.59 10.27 13.90
C ALA A 249 8.40 10.55 15.39
N GLN A 250 9.12 11.55 15.93
CA GLN A 250 8.94 12.01 17.30
C GLN A 250 7.53 12.56 17.56
N ALA A 251 6.98 13.34 16.63
CA ALA A 251 5.61 13.85 16.75
C ALA A 251 4.58 12.71 16.71
N ALA A 252 4.81 11.68 15.89
CA ALA A 252 3.93 10.52 15.79
C ALA A 252 4.00 9.60 17.02
N PHE A 253 5.20 9.39 17.59
CA PHE A 253 5.43 8.49 18.71
C PHE A 253 5.21 9.14 20.08
N GLY A 254 5.46 10.45 20.19
CA GLY A 254 5.43 11.22 21.45
C GLY A 254 6.81 11.47 22.08
N GLY A 255 7.90 11.27 21.33
CA GLY A 255 9.30 11.43 21.76
C GLY A 255 10.25 10.67 20.83
N PRO A 256 11.57 10.68 21.09
CA PRO A 256 12.54 9.89 20.33
C PRO A 256 12.09 8.43 20.25
N VAL A 257 12.20 7.83 19.06
CA VAL A 257 11.70 6.46 18.83
C VAL A 257 12.80 5.48 19.23
N PRO A 258 12.59 4.60 20.22
CA PRO A 258 13.63 3.68 20.63
C PRO A 258 13.99 2.69 19.52
N LEU A 259 15.28 2.46 19.35
CA LEU A 259 15.83 1.48 18.43
C LEU A 259 16.15 0.17 19.14
N SER A 260 16.12 -0.93 18.38
CA SER A 260 16.73 -2.18 18.80
C SER A 260 18.26 -2.06 18.79
N PRO A 261 19.00 -2.93 19.53
CA PRO A 261 20.46 -2.85 19.61
C PRO A 261 21.21 -2.97 18.27
N ASP A 262 20.57 -3.51 17.24
CA ASP A 262 21.12 -3.58 15.88
C ASP A 262 21.08 -2.25 15.12
N GLY A 263 20.36 -1.24 15.62
CA GLY A 263 20.16 0.05 14.97
C GLY A 263 19.33 0.02 13.68
N ASN A 264 18.80 -1.14 13.28
CA ASN A 264 18.05 -1.32 12.04
C ASN A 264 16.54 -1.34 12.25
N HIS A 265 16.11 -1.54 13.49
CA HIS A 265 14.71 -1.73 13.83
C HIS A 265 14.27 -0.78 14.93
N TRP A 266 12.97 -0.51 14.99
CA TRP A 266 12.37 -0.05 16.23
C TRP A 266 12.56 -1.10 17.33
N ARG A 267 12.60 -0.66 18.58
CA ARG A 267 12.59 -1.58 19.72
C ARG A 267 11.28 -2.39 19.69
N GLN A 268 11.32 -3.65 20.12
CA GLN A 268 10.21 -4.60 19.97
C GLN A 268 8.88 -4.14 20.62
N ASP A 269 8.96 -3.33 21.66
CA ASP A 269 7.82 -2.78 22.42
C ASP A 269 7.33 -1.42 21.87
N VAL A 270 7.93 -0.90 20.81
CA VAL A 270 7.41 0.28 20.09
C VAL A 270 6.09 -0.11 19.45
N THR A 271 5.05 0.63 19.83
CA THR A 271 3.69 0.45 19.31
C THR A 271 3.17 1.75 18.74
N TYR A 272 2.32 1.65 17.72
CA TYR A 272 1.58 2.75 17.14
C TYR A 272 0.12 2.33 16.99
N ALA A 273 -0.81 3.18 17.41
CA ALA A 273 -2.26 2.90 17.39
C ALA A 273 -2.65 1.52 17.99
N GLY A 274 -1.94 1.10 19.05
CA GLY A 274 -2.21 -0.16 19.76
C GLY A 274 -1.63 -1.43 19.11
N THR A 275 -0.87 -1.30 18.01
CA THR A 275 -0.18 -2.43 17.34
C THR A 275 1.33 -2.23 17.40
N THR A 276 2.11 -3.30 17.53
CA THR A 276 3.58 -3.23 17.38
C THR A 276 3.93 -2.64 16.01
N ALA A 277 4.85 -1.68 15.99
CA ALA A 277 5.26 -1.02 14.75
C ALA A 277 5.84 -2.03 13.74
N SER A 278 5.67 -1.75 12.44
CA SER A 278 6.03 -2.72 11.39
C SER A 278 7.52 -3.02 11.40
N MET A 279 8.37 -2.01 11.65
CA MET A 279 9.83 -2.16 11.68
C MET A 279 10.39 -2.70 13.01
N ALA A 280 9.57 -3.34 13.86
CA ALA A 280 10.07 -4.10 15.01
C ALA A 280 10.63 -5.48 14.57
N PRO A 281 11.71 -5.99 15.19
CA PRO A 281 12.48 -7.12 14.65
C PRO A 281 11.80 -8.49 14.80
N THR A 282 10.90 -8.66 15.79
CA THR A 282 10.27 -9.96 16.07
C THR A 282 8.82 -9.97 15.65
N PHE A 283 8.45 -10.90 14.78
CA PHE A 283 7.06 -11.17 14.38
C PHE A 283 6.47 -12.30 15.22
N PHE A 284 5.14 -12.31 15.36
CA PHE A 284 4.40 -13.37 16.07
C PHE A 284 3.25 -13.89 15.20
N PHE A 285 2.86 -15.14 15.43
CA PHE A 285 1.74 -15.77 14.73
C PHE A 285 0.43 -15.00 14.90
N GLY A 286 -0.38 -14.98 13.83
CA GLY A 286 -1.72 -14.39 13.88
C GLY A 286 -1.74 -12.86 14.04
N GLN A 287 -0.63 -12.17 13.81
CA GLN A 287 -0.52 -10.72 13.93
C GLN A 287 -0.29 -10.05 12.57
N ARG A 288 -1.20 -9.14 12.20
CA ARG A 288 -1.02 -8.18 11.12
C ARG A 288 -0.40 -6.91 11.70
N ARG A 289 0.62 -6.39 11.03
CA ARG A 289 1.30 -5.12 11.32
C ARG A 289 1.30 -4.26 10.05
N PRO A 290 0.47 -3.21 9.99
CA PRO A 290 0.52 -2.28 8.87
C PRO A 290 1.79 -1.45 8.93
N PHE A 291 2.22 -0.94 7.78
CA PHE A 291 3.22 0.13 7.72
C PHE A 291 2.53 1.39 8.26
N SER A 292 2.90 1.76 9.48
CA SER A 292 2.15 2.70 10.30
C SER A 292 2.53 4.14 9.98
N GLU A 293 1.76 5.12 10.50
CA GLU A 293 2.15 6.53 10.38
C GLU A 293 3.50 6.82 11.04
N LEU A 294 3.92 6.04 12.04
CA LEU A 294 5.26 6.14 12.60
C LEU A 294 6.33 5.78 11.57
N ASP A 295 6.12 4.69 10.82
CA ASP A 295 7.07 4.22 9.80
C ASP A 295 7.12 5.21 8.63
N PHE A 296 5.96 5.72 8.19
CA PHE A 296 5.91 6.81 7.20
C PHE A 296 6.57 8.09 7.71
N ALA A 297 6.34 8.49 8.96
CA ALA A 297 6.97 9.67 9.52
C ALA A 297 8.50 9.56 9.53
N ALA A 298 9.06 8.38 9.81
CA ALA A 298 10.49 8.13 9.65
C ALA A 298 10.95 8.27 8.19
N LEU A 299 10.17 7.80 7.20
CA LEU A 299 10.46 8.06 5.79
C LEU A 299 10.45 9.57 5.47
N ALA A 300 9.51 10.34 6.02
CA ALA A 300 9.49 11.79 5.84
C ALA A 300 10.75 12.46 6.42
N ASP A 301 11.18 12.02 7.59
CA ASP A 301 12.39 12.53 8.25
C ASP A 301 13.67 12.25 7.45
N ILE A 302 13.74 11.11 6.72
CA ILE A 302 14.86 10.79 5.82
C ILE A 302 14.66 11.33 4.39
N GLY A 303 13.79 12.32 4.20
CA GLY A 303 13.71 13.11 2.96
C GLY A 303 12.64 12.69 1.96
N TYR A 304 11.75 11.74 2.28
CA TYR A 304 10.61 11.44 1.41
C TYR A 304 9.50 12.50 1.53
N VAL A 305 8.95 12.90 0.39
CA VAL A 305 7.70 13.68 0.36
C VAL A 305 6.54 12.70 0.40
N LEU A 306 5.70 12.84 1.41
CA LEU A 306 4.53 11.98 1.59
C LEU A 306 3.25 12.63 1.09
N ARG A 307 2.35 11.79 0.60
CA ARG A 307 0.93 12.09 0.49
C ARG A 307 0.29 11.91 1.87
N PRO A 308 -0.73 12.73 2.21
CA PRO A 308 -1.50 12.50 3.42
C PRO A 308 -2.11 11.10 3.40
N PRO A 309 -2.36 10.48 4.57
CA PRO A 309 -3.14 9.25 4.63
C PRO A 309 -4.46 9.45 3.90
N ILE A 310 -4.89 8.44 3.15
CA ILE A 310 -6.27 8.40 2.68
C ILE A 310 -7.11 8.08 3.92
N GLU A 311 -7.60 9.13 4.56
CA GLU A 311 -8.58 8.99 5.64
C GLU A 311 -9.78 8.21 5.10
N PRO A 312 -10.41 7.31 5.88
CA PRO A 312 -11.58 6.58 5.43
C PRO A 312 -12.68 7.56 5.01
N LEU A 313 -13.32 7.28 3.87
CA LEU A 313 -14.42 8.09 3.37
C LEU A 313 -15.58 8.07 4.37
N LEU A 314 -15.85 9.23 4.96
CA LEU A 314 -16.81 9.41 6.02
C LEU A 314 -17.69 10.60 5.70
N MET A 315 -19.00 10.37 5.60
CA MET A 315 -19.96 11.45 5.60
C MET A 315 -20.01 12.08 6.99
N ILE A 316 -19.73 13.39 7.07
CA ILE A 316 -19.63 14.13 8.33
C ILE A 316 -20.75 15.14 8.54
N GLY A 317 -21.52 15.45 7.50
CA GLY A 317 -22.62 16.40 7.61
C GLY A 317 -23.66 16.22 6.52
N VAL A 318 -24.92 16.43 6.89
CA VAL A 318 -26.04 16.60 5.98
C VAL A 318 -26.86 17.78 6.47
N VAL A 319 -27.01 18.80 5.63
CA VAL A 319 -27.79 20.01 5.93
C VAL A 319 -28.93 20.11 4.92
N VAL A 320 -30.15 20.37 5.41
CA VAL A 320 -31.34 20.52 4.56
C VAL A 320 -31.86 21.95 4.68
N GLU A 321 -31.92 22.66 3.56
CA GLU A 321 -32.44 24.02 3.45
C GLU A 321 -33.47 24.11 2.32
N GLY A 322 -34.76 24.14 2.69
CA GLY A 322 -35.84 24.10 1.71
C GLY A 322 -35.85 22.75 0.96
N SER A 323 -35.74 22.79 -0.36
CA SER A 323 -35.60 21.60 -1.21
C SER A 323 -34.16 21.16 -1.42
N GLN A 324 -33.16 21.89 -0.92
CA GLN A 324 -31.76 21.54 -1.11
C GLN A 324 -31.21 20.71 0.05
N VAL A 325 -30.37 19.74 -0.30
CA VAL A 325 -29.60 18.92 0.63
C VAL A 325 -28.12 19.10 0.31
N THR A 326 -27.37 19.61 1.28
CA THR A 326 -25.91 19.69 1.22
C THR A 326 -25.33 18.54 2.01
N VAL A 327 -24.59 17.66 1.35
CA VAL A 327 -23.85 16.57 1.98
C VAL A 327 -22.39 16.96 2.05
N THR A 328 -21.75 16.73 3.19
CA THR A 328 -20.33 17.00 3.42
C THR A 328 -19.65 15.73 3.92
N TRP A 329 -18.48 15.44 3.38
CA TRP A 329 -17.69 14.26 3.72
C TRP A 329 -16.22 14.63 3.95
N GLN A 330 -15.49 13.71 4.57
CA GLN A 330 -14.04 13.76 4.72
C GLN A 330 -13.43 12.43 4.31
N GLY A 331 -12.12 12.42 4.09
CA GLY A 331 -11.41 11.25 3.62
C GLY A 331 -11.75 10.87 2.18
N GLY A 332 -11.35 9.65 1.83
CA GLY A 332 -11.39 9.06 0.50
C GLY A 332 -10.50 9.74 -0.54
N ALA A 333 -10.29 9.03 -1.64
CA ALA A 333 -9.61 9.54 -2.82
C ALA A 333 -10.64 10.10 -3.83
N PRO A 334 -10.52 11.37 -4.25
CA PRO A 334 -11.34 11.91 -5.32
C PRO A 334 -10.94 11.26 -6.67
N PRO A 335 -11.83 11.25 -7.67
CA PRO A 335 -13.15 11.91 -7.69
C PRO A 335 -14.25 11.14 -6.95
N PHE A 336 -15.27 11.85 -6.46
CA PHE A 336 -16.40 11.30 -5.73
C PHE A 336 -17.71 11.39 -6.49
N GLU A 337 -18.60 10.44 -6.21
CA GLU A 337 -19.99 10.45 -6.64
C GLU A 337 -20.92 10.42 -5.43
N LEU A 338 -21.85 11.38 -5.36
CA LEU A 338 -22.94 11.38 -4.40
C LEU A 338 -24.12 10.57 -4.98
N GLN A 339 -24.67 9.66 -4.18
CA GLN A 339 -25.83 8.86 -4.58
C GLN A 339 -26.94 8.98 -3.54
N THR A 340 -28.18 8.84 -4.00
CA THR A 340 -29.37 8.79 -3.14
C THR A 340 -30.18 7.51 -3.37
N SER A 341 -30.86 7.05 -2.33
CA SER A 341 -31.82 5.97 -2.40
C SER A 341 -33.02 6.25 -1.48
N PRO A 342 -34.26 5.91 -1.86
CA PRO A 342 -35.39 5.96 -0.92
C PRO A 342 -35.33 4.87 0.15
N ASP A 343 -34.57 3.78 -0.07
CA ASP A 343 -34.42 2.64 0.83
C ASP A 343 -32.96 2.16 0.90
N MET A 344 -32.49 1.78 2.08
CA MET A 344 -31.14 1.23 2.28
C MET A 344 -31.01 -0.23 1.80
N SER A 345 -32.13 -0.94 1.65
CA SER A 345 -32.15 -2.41 1.56
C SER A 345 -32.31 -2.98 0.16
N ASP A 346 -32.73 -2.18 -0.82
CA ASP A 346 -33.02 -2.64 -2.18
C ASP A 346 -31.88 -2.40 -3.19
N GLY A 347 -30.83 -1.70 -2.77
CA GLY A 347 -29.67 -1.37 -3.61
C GLY A 347 -29.98 -0.38 -4.74
N SER A 348 -31.12 0.32 -4.69
CA SER A 348 -31.57 1.26 -5.74
C SER A 348 -30.90 2.63 -5.68
N TRP A 349 -29.58 2.65 -5.45
CA TRP A 349 -28.79 3.86 -5.41
C TRP A 349 -28.70 4.53 -6.77
N LYS A 350 -28.94 5.83 -6.81
CA LYS A 350 -28.85 6.65 -8.02
C LYS A 350 -27.91 7.81 -7.78
N THR A 351 -27.00 8.03 -8.73
CA THR A 351 -26.18 9.23 -8.81
C THR A 351 -27.02 10.49 -8.77
N VAL A 352 -26.60 11.43 -7.93
CA VAL A 352 -27.14 12.78 -7.85
C VAL A 352 -26.01 13.79 -7.90
N GLY A 353 -26.24 14.89 -8.64
CA GLY A 353 -25.20 15.88 -8.88
C GLY A 353 -24.14 15.40 -9.88
N SER A 354 -23.04 16.15 -9.95
CA SER A 354 -21.87 15.86 -10.77
C SER A 354 -20.79 15.15 -9.96
N ILE A 355 -20.02 14.28 -10.60
CA ILE A 355 -18.76 13.78 -10.05
C ILE A 355 -17.87 14.97 -9.65
N THR A 356 -17.25 14.92 -8.48
CA THR A 356 -16.55 16.07 -7.90
C THR A 356 -15.27 15.70 -7.15
N ASN A 357 -14.28 16.59 -7.17
CA ASN A 357 -13.10 16.49 -6.29
C ASN A 357 -13.30 17.21 -4.95
N GLU A 358 -14.40 17.95 -4.82
CA GLU A 358 -14.77 18.68 -3.60
C GLU A 358 -15.20 17.73 -2.48
N ARG A 359 -15.27 18.26 -1.25
CA ARG A 359 -15.68 17.53 -0.05
C ARG A 359 -17.10 17.85 0.41
N SER A 360 -17.85 18.54 -0.44
CA SER A 360 -19.26 18.84 -0.23
C SER A 360 -19.98 18.97 -1.56
N GLN A 361 -21.25 18.57 -1.58
CA GLN A 361 -22.12 18.77 -2.73
C GLN A 361 -23.55 19.04 -2.30
N THR A 362 -24.16 20.03 -2.94
CA THR A 362 -25.56 20.40 -2.77
C THR A 362 -26.39 19.85 -3.93
N VAL A 363 -27.46 19.14 -3.61
CA VAL A 363 -28.40 18.54 -4.57
C VAL A 363 -29.84 18.85 -4.19
N GLU A 364 -30.75 18.84 -5.16
CA GLU A 364 -32.18 18.97 -4.90
C GLU A 364 -32.76 17.64 -4.36
N ALA A 365 -33.52 17.74 -3.28
CA ALA A 365 -34.28 16.63 -2.72
C ALA A 365 -35.41 16.24 -3.68
N THR A 366 -35.34 15.03 -4.22
CA THR A 366 -36.38 14.50 -5.12
C THR A 366 -37.53 13.81 -4.37
N THR A 367 -37.37 13.57 -3.07
CA THR A 367 -38.34 12.93 -2.18
C THR A 367 -38.34 13.58 -0.79
N ALA A 368 -39.43 13.39 -0.03
CA ALA A 368 -39.54 13.91 1.34
C ALA A 368 -38.62 13.19 2.35
N THR A 369 -38.21 11.96 2.04
CA THR A 369 -37.29 11.14 2.82
C THR A 369 -36.40 10.32 1.88
N GLY A 370 -35.15 10.11 2.27
CA GLY A 370 -34.19 9.31 1.53
C GLY A 370 -32.85 9.20 2.25
N PHE A 371 -31.99 8.39 1.69
CA PHE A 371 -30.63 8.12 2.15
C PHE A 371 -29.63 8.70 1.17
N PHE A 372 -28.45 9.04 1.68
CA PHE A 372 -27.33 9.46 0.87
C PHE A 372 -26.12 8.59 1.18
N ARG A 373 -25.31 8.32 0.17
CA ARG A 373 -23.96 7.78 0.32
C ARG A 373 -23.02 8.49 -0.65
N VAL A 374 -21.75 8.49 -0.31
CA VAL A 374 -20.68 8.97 -1.18
C VAL A 374 -19.78 7.79 -1.51
N GLU A 375 -19.41 7.67 -2.78
CA GLU A 375 -18.50 6.64 -3.29
C GLU A 375 -17.32 7.29 -4.00
N GLU A 376 -16.17 6.61 -3.97
CA GLU A 376 -15.02 6.92 -4.81
C GLU A 376 -15.28 6.40 -6.22
N VAL A 377 -14.96 7.22 -7.22
CA VAL A 377 -15.08 6.85 -8.63
C VAL A 377 -13.71 6.37 -9.11
N PRO A 378 -13.62 5.15 -9.68
CA PRO A 378 -12.36 4.60 -10.21
C PRO A 378 -11.75 5.41 -11.36
#